data_AF-A0A212DDB8-F1
#
_entry.id   AF-A0A212DDB8-F1
#
_cell.length_a   1.000
_cell.length_b   1.000
_cell.length_c   1.000
_cell.angle_alpha   90.00
_cell.angle_beta   90.00
_cell.angle_gamma   90.00
#
_symmetry.space_group_name_H-M   'P 1'
#
loop_
_entity.id
_entity.type
_entity.pdbx_description
1 polymer ?
#
loop_
_entity_poly.entity_id
_entity_poly.type
_entity_poly.pdbx_seq_one_letter_code
_entity_poly.pdbx_strand_id
1 'polypeptide(L)'
;MEETAIGDRVMAFVNYNAWAEVVCTPVEFVYKIPEDMSFSEAAAFPMNFVTAYMMLFEVANLREGMSVLIHSAGGGVPRSSYAVCTLQHPN
;
A
#
# COMPACT_ATOMS: atom_id res chain seq x y z
N MET A 1 18.16 4.29 -0.74
CA MET A 1 16.89 4.92 -1.13
C MET A 1 17.22 5.82 -2.30
N GLU A 2 16.55 5.66 -3.43
CA GLU A 2 16.79 6.55 -4.57
C GLU A 2 16.47 7.98 -4.17
N GLU A 3 17.36 8.92 -4.50
CA GLU A 3 17.19 10.32 -4.14
C GLU A 3 15.96 10.88 -4.87
N THR A 4 15.07 11.54 -4.13
CA THR A 4 13.90 12.21 -4.71
C THR A 4 14.32 13.56 -5.27
N ALA A 5 13.86 13.85 -6.49
CA ALA A 5 14.11 15.12 -7.17
C ALA A 5 12.80 15.90 -7.38
N ILE A 6 12.93 17.21 -7.60
CA ILE A 6 11.79 18.04 -7.99
C ILE A 6 11.20 17.50 -9.29
N GLY A 7 9.88 17.26 -9.30
CA GLY A 7 9.15 16.69 -10.44
C GLY A 7 8.88 15.19 -10.32
N ASP A 8 9.51 14.49 -9.35
CA ASP A 8 9.21 13.08 -9.10
C ASP A 8 7.75 12.90 -8.67
N ARG A 9 7.12 11.86 -9.22
CA ARG A 9 5.78 11.44 -8.83
C ARG A 9 5.90 10.53 -7.62
N VAL A 10 5.22 10.86 -6.53
CA VAL A 10 5.37 10.17 -5.26
C VAL A 10 4.03 9.87 -4.60
N MET A 11 4.02 8.84 -3.75
CA MET A 11 3.07 8.64 -2.67
C MET A 11 3.80 8.79 -1.34
N ALA A 12 3.09 9.17 -0.28
CA ALA A 12 3.72 9.31 1.02
C ALA A 12 2.78 9.00 2.18
N PHE A 13 3.36 8.59 3.30
CA PHE A 13 2.69 8.72 4.59
C PHE A 13 2.97 10.10 5.18
N VAL A 14 1.98 10.67 5.85
CA VAL A 14 2.12 11.89 6.61
C VAL A 14 1.31 11.78 7.90
N ASN A 15 1.88 12.28 8.98
CA ASN A 15 1.18 12.36 10.25
C ASN A 15 0.29 13.62 10.27
N TYR A 16 -1.00 13.44 9.98
CA TYR A 16 -1.99 14.52 9.74
C TYR A 16 -1.68 15.37 8.49
N ASN A 17 -2.44 16.43 8.25
CA ASN A 17 -2.25 17.42 7.18
C ASN A 17 -2.41 16.93 5.73
N ALA A 18 -2.69 15.64 5.50
CA ALA A 18 -2.84 15.06 4.15
C ALA A 18 -3.93 15.73 3.29
N TRP A 19 -4.97 16.30 3.93
CA TRP A 19 -6.07 16.97 3.25
C TRP A 19 -5.76 18.46 3.04
N ALA A 20 -4.74 18.71 2.22
CA ALA A 20 -4.28 20.04 1.84
C ALA A 20 -3.77 20.01 0.39
N GLU A 21 -3.65 21.18 -0.23
CA GLU A 21 -3.08 21.30 -1.58
C GLU A 21 -1.57 20.99 -1.61
N VAL A 22 -0.87 21.23 -0.49
CA VAL A 22 0.57 21.01 -0.33
C VAL A 22 0.86 20.43 1.05
N VAL A 23 1.77 19.46 1.11
CA VAL A 23 2.15 18.75 2.33
C VAL A 23 3.67 18.58 2.40
N CYS A 24 4.24 18.73 3.60
CA CYS A 24 5.63 18.40 3.90
C CYS A 24 5.67 17.17 4.83
N THR A 25 6.51 16.18 4.51
CA THR A 25 6.70 14.97 5.31
C THR A 25 8.17 14.51 5.24
N PRO A 26 8.71 13.83 6.27
CA PRO A 26 10.06 13.27 6.21
C PRO A 26 10.25 12.28 5.05
N VAL A 27 11.45 12.29 4.45
CA VAL A 27 11.76 11.53 3.21
C VAL A 27 11.64 10.02 3.39
N GLU A 28 11.83 9.50 4.61
CA GLU A 28 11.65 8.09 4.96
C GLU A 28 10.21 7.58 4.78
N PHE A 29 9.24 8.49 4.63
CA PHE A 29 7.84 8.16 4.37
C PHE A 29 7.42 8.41 2.91
N VAL A 30 8.35 8.77 2.02
CA VAL A 30 8.08 9.11 0.62
C VAL A 30 8.57 8.00 -0.29
N TYR A 31 7.71 7.59 -1.23
CA TYR A 31 7.98 6.50 -2.17
C TYR A 31 7.64 6.96 -3.60
N LYS A 32 8.58 6.78 -4.54
CA LYS A 32 8.31 7.04 -5.97
C LYS A 32 7.22 6.09 -6.47
N ILE A 33 6.34 6.59 -7.33
CA ILE A 33 5.30 5.78 -7.98
C ILE A 33 5.68 5.50 -9.44
N PRO A 34 5.32 4.32 -9.98
CA PRO A 34 5.51 3.99 -11.39
C PRO A 34 4.86 5.01 -12.35
N GLU A 35 5.39 5.13 -13.56
CA GLU A 35 4.86 6.04 -14.59
C GLU A 35 3.40 5.71 -14.97
N ASP A 36 3.04 4.44 -14.99
CA ASP A 36 1.72 3.94 -15.36
C ASP A 36 0.69 4.01 -14.22
N MET A 37 1.10 4.29 -12.98
CA MET A 37 0.20 4.42 -11.84
C MET A 37 -0.34 5.85 -11.74
N SER A 38 -1.67 6.02 -11.71
CA SER A 38 -2.29 7.35 -11.51
C SER A 38 -2.11 7.86 -10.07
N PHE A 39 -2.23 9.18 -9.84
CA PHE A 39 -2.19 9.74 -8.48
C PHE A 39 -3.35 9.25 -7.59
N SER A 40 -4.52 8.98 -8.19
CA SER A 40 -5.66 8.41 -7.46
C SER A 40 -5.39 6.99 -6.97
N GLU A 41 -4.73 6.16 -7.79
CA GLU A 41 -4.32 4.81 -7.38
C GLU A 41 -3.23 4.88 -6.32
N ALA A 42 -2.22 5.73 -6.53
CA ALA A 42 -1.13 5.96 -5.59
C ALA A 42 -1.63 6.43 -4.21
N ALA A 43 -2.60 7.34 -4.15
CA ALA A 43 -3.18 7.79 -2.89
C ALA A 43 -3.96 6.69 -2.14
N ALA A 44 -4.56 5.74 -2.87
CA ALA A 44 -5.31 4.63 -2.30
C ALA A 44 -4.43 3.42 -1.92
N PHE A 45 -3.19 3.36 -2.41
CA PHE A 45 -2.32 2.21 -2.27
C PHE A 45 -1.73 2.00 -0.86
N PRO A 46 -1.01 2.97 -0.26
CA PRO A 46 -0.09 2.68 0.85
C PRO A 46 -0.80 2.17 2.10
N MET A 47 -1.88 2.83 2.54
CA MET A 47 -2.62 2.38 3.72
C MET A 47 -3.22 0.99 3.55
N ASN A 48 -3.73 0.66 2.36
CA ASN A 48 -4.44 -0.60 2.14
C ASN A 48 -3.48 -1.78 1.97
N PHE A 49 -2.47 -1.64 1.09
CA PHE A 49 -1.55 -2.73 0.77
C PHE A 49 -0.50 -2.96 1.85
N VAL A 50 0.06 -1.91 2.47
CA VAL A 50 1.04 -2.09 3.56
C VAL A 50 0.37 -2.78 4.76
N THR A 51 -0.84 -2.37 5.12
CA THR A 51 -1.59 -3.02 6.21
C THR A 51 -1.85 -4.50 5.90
N ALA A 52 -2.33 -4.79 4.68
CA ALA A 52 -2.57 -6.17 4.26
C ALA A 52 -1.30 -7.03 4.29
N TYR A 53 -0.19 -6.52 3.76
CA TYR A 53 1.09 -7.23 3.72
C TYR A 53 1.63 -7.49 5.13
N MET A 54 1.67 -6.46 5.98
CA MET A 54 2.14 -6.58 7.37
C MET A 54 1.34 -7.62 8.15
N MET A 55 0.00 -7.57 8.05
CA MET A 55 -0.86 -8.51 8.78
C MET A 55 -0.68 -9.95 8.28
N LEU A 56 -0.59 -10.16 6.97
CA LEU A 56 -0.55 -11.51 6.39
C LEU A 56 0.84 -12.14 6.52
N PHE A 57 1.92 -11.42 6.24
CA PHE A 57 3.26 -12.02 6.14
C PHE A 57 4.14 -11.77 7.35
N GLU A 58 4.08 -10.58 7.94
CA GLU A 58 4.93 -10.26 9.09
C GLU A 58 4.30 -10.71 10.42
N VAL A 59 2.99 -10.52 10.58
CA VAL A 59 2.27 -10.88 11.81
C VAL A 59 1.78 -12.33 11.76
N ALA A 60 1.01 -12.70 10.73
CA ALA A 60 0.40 -14.02 10.64
C ALA A 60 1.32 -15.08 10.01
N ASN A 61 2.37 -14.67 9.29
CA ASN A 61 3.30 -15.55 8.57
C ASN A 61 2.54 -16.57 7.69
N LEU A 62 1.66 -16.03 6.83
CA LEU A 62 0.86 -16.79 5.87
C LEU A 62 1.77 -17.60 4.92
N ARG A 63 1.39 -18.86 4.70
CA ARG A 63 2.10 -19.82 3.85
C ARG A 63 1.13 -20.58 2.96
N GLU A 64 1.69 -21.20 1.93
CA GLU A 64 0.97 -22.08 1.02
C GLU A 64 0.16 -23.16 1.79
N GLY A 65 -1.08 -23.39 1.35
CA GLY A 65 -1.98 -24.37 1.96
C GLY A 65 -2.75 -23.87 3.19
N MET A 66 -2.46 -22.67 3.68
CA MET A 66 -3.25 -22.04 4.75
C MET A 66 -4.52 -21.37 4.18
N SER A 67 -5.58 -21.34 4.98
CA SER A 67 -6.82 -20.62 4.65
C SER A 67 -6.90 -19.28 5.39
N VAL A 68 -7.51 -18.29 4.74
CA VAL A 68 -7.69 -16.92 5.29
C VAL A 68 -9.17 -16.55 5.23
N LEU A 69 -9.74 -16.14 6.36
CA LEU A 69 -11.06 -15.54 6.43
C LEU A 69 -10.95 -14.00 6.36
N ILE A 70 -11.53 -13.39 5.33
CA ILE A 70 -11.55 -11.94 5.13
C ILE A 70 -12.95 -11.40 5.44
N HIS A 71 -13.08 -10.63 6.52
CA HIS A 71 -14.31 -9.92 6.84
C HIS A 71 -14.46 -8.63 6.02
N SER A 72 -15.70 -8.18 5.81
CA SER A 72 -15.99 -6.91 5.11
C SER A 72 -15.32 -6.78 3.72
N ALA A 73 -15.41 -7.83 2.90
CA ALA A 73 -14.66 -7.99 1.66
C ALA A 73 -14.75 -6.84 0.63
N GLY A 74 -15.72 -5.93 0.76
CA GLY A 74 -15.84 -4.73 -0.10
C GLY A 74 -14.89 -3.58 0.25
N GLY A 75 -14.23 -3.60 1.42
CA GLY A 75 -13.34 -2.52 1.87
C GLY A 75 -11.96 -2.52 1.20
N GLY A 76 -11.23 -1.40 1.29
CA GLY A 76 -9.90 -1.24 0.68
C GLY A 76 -8.86 -2.23 1.21
N VAL A 77 -8.70 -2.34 2.53
CA VAL A 77 -7.81 -3.32 3.17
C VAL A 77 -8.24 -4.75 2.82
N PRO A 78 -9.50 -5.19 3.03
CA PRO A 78 -9.97 -6.51 2.61
C PRO A 78 -9.69 -6.87 1.14
N ARG A 79 -9.94 -5.95 0.20
CA ARG A 79 -9.63 -6.18 -1.23
C ARG A 79 -8.14 -6.32 -1.47
N SER A 80 -7.31 -5.55 -0.76
CA SER A 80 -5.85 -5.66 -0.86
C SER A 80 -5.33 -6.97 -0.25
N SER A 81 -5.88 -7.41 0.88
CA SER A 81 -5.58 -8.72 1.46
C SER A 81 -5.91 -9.85 0.49
N TYR A 82 -7.09 -9.81 -0.16
CA TYR A 82 -7.45 -10.79 -1.19
C TYR A 82 -6.44 -10.78 -2.36
N ALA A 83 -6.14 -9.61 -2.91
CA ALA A 83 -5.22 -9.47 -4.04
C ALA A 83 -3.82 -10.03 -3.72
N VAL A 84 -3.30 -9.78 -2.52
CA VAL A 84 -1.97 -10.28 -2.14
C VAL A 84 -2.00 -11.79 -1.85
N CYS A 85 -3.06 -12.32 -1.24
CA CYS A 85 -3.22 -13.78 -1.07
C CYS A 85 -3.20 -14.53 -2.41
N THR A 86 -3.86 -13.99 -3.45
CA THR A 86 -3.90 -14.64 -4.76
C THR A 86 -2.56 -14.63 -5.49
N LEU A 87 -1.64 -13.72 -5.16
CA LEU A 87 -0.29 -13.73 -5.72
C LEU A 87 0.56 -14.91 -5.23
N GLN A 88 0.24 -15.50 -4.07
CA GLN A 88 0.90 -16.73 -3.60
C GLN A 88 0.38 -17.99 -4.31
N HIS A 89 -0.78 -17.89 -4.96
CA HIS A 89 -1.41 -18.96 -5.72
C HIS A 89 -1.75 -18.47 -7.13
N PRO A 90 -0.74 -18.21 -8.00
CA PRO A 90 -1.02 -18.03 -9.40
C PRO A 90 -1.68 -19.32 -9.91
N ASN A 91 -2.93 -19.22 -10.36
CA ASN A 91 -3.65 -20.33 -10.98
C ASN A 91 -2.83 -20.92 -12.13
#